data_AF-A0A0F8YR95-F1
#
_entry.id   AF-A0A0F8YR95-F1
#
_cell.length_a   1.000
_cell.length_b   1.000
_cell.length_c   1.000
_cell.angle_alpha   90.00
_cell.angle_beta   90.00
_cell.angle_gamma   90.00
#
_symmetry.space_group_name_H-M   'P 1'
#
loop_
_entity.id
_entity.type
_entity.pdbx_description
1 polymer ?
#
loop_
_entity_poly.entity_id
_entity_poly.type
_entity_poly.pdbx_seq_one_letter_code
_entity_poly.pdbx_strand_id
1 'polypeptide(L)'
;VMGFAVHVFDGPAIARSIGWPPGNPFQYEVGIASLGISVLCLLCIWRRGDFWLATIIMISVFGWGVAIGHINQIIQFQNYAPGNAGAILYYDLLNPVLLIGLYTASSIALRKERKDKPQEMRKAA
;
A
#
# COMPACT_ATOMS: atom_id res chain seq x y z
N VAL A 1 -6.81 -1.28 6.70
CA VAL A 1 -8.05 -1.36 7.51
C VAL A 1 -8.78 -0.03 7.49
N MET A 2 -8.08 1.08 7.77
CA MET A 2 -8.68 2.42 7.76
C MET A 2 -9.30 2.79 6.40
N GLY A 3 -8.58 2.59 5.29
CA GLY A 3 -9.12 2.84 3.94
C GLY A 3 -10.43 2.12 3.66
N PHE A 4 -10.52 0.82 3.97
CA PHE A 4 -11.77 0.06 3.86
C PHE A 4 -12.90 0.69 4.69
N ALA A 5 -12.63 0.97 5.97
CA ALA A 5 -13.67 1.47 6.87
C ALA A 5 -14.22 2.83 6.41
N VAL A 6 -13.35 3.77 6.05
CA VAL A 6 -13.81 5.11 5.67
C VAL A 6 -14.53 5.10 4.32
N HIS A 7 -14.08 4.31 3.36
CA HIS A 7 -14.68 4.26 2.02
C HIS A 7 -16.04 3.53 2.02
N VAL A 8 -16.21 2.49 2.85
CA VAL A 8 -17.46 1.71 2.91
C VAL A 8 -18.49 2.35 3.82
N PHE A 9 -18.10 2.83 5.00
CA PHE A 9 -19.05 3.34 5.99
C PHE A 9 -19.28 4.86 5.91
N ASP A 10 -18.33 5.63 5.35
CA ASP A 10 -18.44 7.08 5.21
C ASP A 10 -17.92 7.60 3.84
N GLY A 11 -18.23 6.84 2.78
CA GLY A 11 -17.88 7.18 1.41
C GLY A 11 -18.26 8.62 0.99
N PRO A 12 -19.44 9.16 1.36
CA PRO A 12 -19.80 10.54 1.06
C PRO A 12 -18.88 11.60 1.69
N ALA A 13 -18.41 11.42 2.93
CA ALA A 13 -17.46 12.35 3.53
C ALA A 13 -16.08 12.26 2.85
N ILE A 14 -15.62 11.05 2.54
CA ILE A 14 -14.36 10.82 1.84
C ILE A 14 -14.39 11.40 0.43
N ALA A 15 -15.47 11.21 -0.32
CA ALA A 15 -15.62 11.82 -1.65
C ALA A 15 -15.49 13.36 -1.56
N ARG A 16 -16.15 13.98 -0.58
CA ARG A 16 -16.04 15.43 -0.36
C ARG A 16 -14.63 15.87 0.02
N SER A 17 -13.90 15.10 0.83
CA SER A 17 -12.52 15.45 1.19
C SER A 17 -11.56 15.35 0.00
N ILE A 18 -11.83 14.46 -0.95
CA ILE A 18 -11.11 14.32 -2.24
C ILE A 18 -11.49 15.45 -3.22
N GLY A 19 -12.58 16.17 -2.98
CA GLY A 19 -13.12 17.16 -3.92
C GLY A 19 -14.00 16.54 -5.00
N TRP A 20 -14.54 15.34 -4.76
CA TRP A 20 -15.44 14.63 -5.67
C TRP A 20 -16.91 14.69 -5.20
N PRO A 21 -17.88 14.58 -6.12
CA PRO A 21 -19.28 14.48 -5.75
C PRO A 21 -19.55 13.26 -4.85
N PRO A 22 -20.29 13.41 -3.74
CA PRO A 22 -20.68 12.29 -2.89
C PRO A 22 -21.70 11.38 -3.57
N GLY A 23 -21.88 10.17 -3.03
CA GLY A 23 -22.92 9.23 -3.47
C GLY A 23 -22.56 8.38 -4.69
N ASN A 24 -21.31 8.46 -5.17
CA ASN A 24 -20.81 7.61 -6.24
C ASN A 24 -20.46 6.18 -5.72
N PRO A 25 -20.91 5.10 -6.39
CA PRO A 25 -20.62 3.71 -5.98
C PRO A 25 -19.13 3.36 -5.95
N PHE A 26 -18.27 4.06 -6.67
CA PHE A 26 -16.82 3.78 -6.69
C PHE A 26 -16.16 3.87 -5.32
N GLN A 27 -16.70 4.66 -4.38
CA GLN A 27 -16.19 4.69 -3.01
C GLN A 27 -16.26 3.30 -2.37
N TYR A 28 -17.36 2.56 -2.58
CA TYR A 28 -17.49 1.21 -2.07
C TYR A 28 -16.48 0.25 -2.71
N GLU A 29 -16.28 0.31 -4.03
CA GLU A 29 -15.30 -0.52 -4.74
C GLU A 29 -13.87 -0.27 -4.26
N VAL A 30 -13.47 1.00 -4.07
CA VAL A 30 -12.18 1.37 -3.47
C VAL A 30 -12.07 0.85 -2.04
N GLY A 31 -13.16 0.88 -1.29
CA GLY A 31 -13.26 0.27 0.03
C GLY A 31 -12.97 -1.23 0.01
N ILE A 32 -13.57 -1.98 -0.91
CA ILE A 32 -13.34 -3.43 -1.06
C ILE A 32 -11.91 -3.72 -1.53
N ALA A 33 -11.36 -2.94 -2.46
CA ALA A 33 -9.95 -3.05 -2.84
C ALA A 33 -9.03 -2.84 -1.63
N SER A 34 -9.32 -1.82 -0.80
CA SER A 34 -8.61 -1.54 0.44
C SER A 34 -8.74 -2.67 1.46
N LEU A 35 -9.86 -3.39 1.48
CA LEU A 35 -10.06 -4.57 2.32
C LEU A 35 -9.11 -5.70 1.90
N GLY A 36 -9.00 -5.97 0.59
CA GLY A 36 -8.07 -6.96 0.05
C GLY A 36 -6.63 -6.68 0.47
N ILE A 37 -6.17 -5.43 0.35
CA ILE A 37 -4.84 -5.01 0.83
C ILE A 37 -4.72 -5.23 2.35
N SER A 38 -5.75 -4.88 3.11
CA SER A 38 -5.76 -5.05 4.57
C SER A 38 -5.62 -6.50 4.99
N VAL A 39 -6.26 -7.43 4.28
CA VAL A 39 -6.14 -8.86 4.52
C VAL A 39 -4.71 -9.33 4.28
N LEU A 40 -4.07 -8.90 3.19
CA LEU A 40 -2.65 -9.21 2.94
C LEU A 40 -1.75 -8.70 4.06
N CYS A 41 -1.92 -7.43 4.47
CA CYS A 41 -1.15 -6.84 5.57
C CYS A 41 -1.32 -7.58 6.90
N LEU A 42 -2.53 -8.08 7.19
CA LEU A 42 -2.76 -8.88 8.40
C LEU A 42 -2.07 -10.25 8.29
N LEU A 43 -2.28 -10.95 7.18
CA LEU A 43 -1.69 -12.28 6.96
C LEU A 43 -0.16 -12.26 6.96
N CYS A 44 0.45 -11.16 6.52
CA CYS A 44 1.90 -11.03 6.43
C CYS A 44 2.59 -10.93 7.80
N ILE A 45 1.86 -10.71 8.89
CA ILE A 45 2.39 -10.78 10.25
C ILE A 45 2.88 -12.21 10.57
N TRP A 46 2.12 -13.20 10.14
CA TRP A 46 2.39 -14.62 10.38
C TRP A 46 3.08 -15.30 9.20
N ARG A 47 2.73 -14.92 7.97
CA ARG A 47 3.32 -15.45 6.74
C ARG A 47 4.45 -14.52 6.29
N ARG A 48 5.70 -14.95 6.50
CA ARG A 48 6.93 -14.19 6.19
C ARG A 48 7.57 -14.65 4.89
N GLY A 49 8.67 -14.01 4.48
CA GLY A 49 9.40 -14.35 3.25
C GLY A 49 8.67 -13.85 2.01
N ASP A 50 8.42 -14.73 1.04
CA ASP A 50 7.80 -14.36 -0.26
C ASP A 50 6.40 -13.76 -0.10
N PHE A 51 5.70 -14.06 1.00
CA PHE A 51 4.40 -13.43 1.30
C PHE A 51 4.54 -11.93 1.62
N TRP A 52 5.66 -11.50 2.21
CA TRP A 52 5.97 -10.08 2.36
C TRP A 52 6.16 -9.42 1.00
N LEU A 53 6.88 -10.08 0.09
CA LEU A 53 7.06 -9.57 -1.27
C LEU A 53 5.71 -9.42 -1.99
N ALA A 54 4.84 -10.43 -1.94
CA ALA A 54 3.51 -10.35 -2.54
C ALA A 54 2.67 -9.20 -1.96
N THR A 55 2.72 -9.01 -0.63
CA THR A 55 2.02 -7.91 0.05
C THR A 55 2.56 -6.55 -0.40
N ILE A 56 3.88 -6.41 -0.50
CA ILE A 56 4.54 -5.17 -0.96
C ILE A 56 4.17 -4.88 -2.40
N ILE A 57 4.16 -5.88 -3.28
CA ILE A 57 3.75 -5.71 -4.68
C ILE A 57 2.33 -5.14 -4.75
N MET A 58 1.38 -5.71 -3.99
CA MET A 58 0.00 -5.22 -3.99
C MET A 58 -0.09 -3.78 -3.50
N ILE A 59 0.59 -3.43 -2.39
CA ILE A 59 0.63 -2.05 -1.86
C ILE A 59 1.23 -1.09 -2.88
N SER A 60 2.31 -1.48 -3.56
CA SER A 60 2.99 -0.64 -4.53
C SER A 60 2.15 -0.39 -5.78
N VAL A 61 1.54 -1.44 -6.35
CA VAL A 61 0.70 -1.31 -7.54
C VAL A 61 -0.52 -0.43 -7.23
N PHE A 62 -1.19 -0.66 -6.10
CA PHE A 62 -2.34 0.12 -5.73
C PHE A 62 -1.97 1.58 -5.39
N GLY A 63 -0.98 1.78 -4.52
CA GLY A 63 -0.54 3.11 -4.07
C GLY A 63 -0.06 3.97 -5.22
N TRP A 64 0.86 3.48 -6.07
CA TRP A 64 1.31 4.26 -7.22
C TRP A 64 0.22 4.46 -8.27
N GLY A 65 -0.69 3.50 -8.46
CA GLY A 65 -1.87 3.68 -9.30
C GLY A 65 -2.75 4.83 -8.83
N VAL A 66 -3.03 4.91 -7.53
CA VAL A 66 -3.81 6.00 -6.91
C VAL A 66 -3.05 7.33 -6.98
N ALA A 67 -1.73 7.34 -6.73
CA ALA A 67 -0.88 8.53 -6.86
C ALA A 67 -0.92 9.13 -8.27
N ILE A 68 -0.89 8.28 -9.32
CA ILE A 68 -1.05 8.74 -10.71
C ILE A 68 -2.42 9.41 -10.89
N GLY A 69 -3.49 8.83 -10.33
CA GLY A 69 -4.82 9.43 -10.31
C GLY A 69 -4.83 10.82 -9.67
N HIS A 70 -4.22 10.95 -8.48
CA HIS A 70 -4.07 12.22 -7.78
C HIS A 70 -3.31 13.27 -8.59
N ILE A 71 -2.18 12.90 -9.20
CA ILE A 71 -1.38 13.77 -10.05
C ILE A 71 -2.18 14.23 -11.27
N ASN A 72 -2.90 13.32 -11.93
CA ASN A 72 -3.77 13.67 -13.06
C ASN A 72 -4.87 14.65 -12.64
N GLN A 73 -5.48 14.45 -11.46
CA GLN A 73 -6.49 15.37 -10.91
C GLN A 73 -5.91 16.76 -10.63
N ILE A 74 -4.69 16.83 -10.11
CA ILE A 74 -3.98 18.09 -9.89
C ILE A 74 -3.70 18.80 -11.21
N ILE A 75 -3.12 18.10 -12.19
CA ILE A 75 -2.73 18.69 -13.47
C ILE A 75 -3.95 19.19 -14.25
N GLN A 76 -4.98 18.36 -14.39
CA GLN A 76 -6.11 18.64 -15.28
C GLN A 76 -7.18 19.53 -14.64
N PHE A 77 -7.42 19.38 -13.34
CA PHE A 77 -8.56 20.01 -12.66
C PHE A 77 -8.15 20.95 -11.52
N GLN A 78 -6.84 21.12 -11.28
CA GLN A 78 -6.32 21.92 -10.16
C GLN A 78 -6.94 21.47 -8.82
N ASN A 79 -7.20 20.17 -8.68
CA ASN A 79 -7.82 19.63 -7.49
C ASN A 79 -6.78 19.47 -6.37
N TYR A 80 -6.64 20.51 -5.54
CA TYR A 80 -5.75 20.53 -4.39
C TYR A 80 -6.47 20.19 -3.08
N ALA A 81 -7.65 19.55 -3.14
CA ALA A 81 -8.37 19.13 -1.95
C ALA A 81 -7.50 18.20 -1.08
N PRO A 82 -7.64 18.23 0.26
CA PRO A 82 -6.75 17.50 1.18
C PRO A 82 -6.83 15.97 1.02
N GLY A 83 -7.93 15.44 0.50
CA GLY A 83 -8.07 14.02 0.14
C GLY A 83 -7.52 13.67 -1.24
N ASN A 84 -7.04 14.64 -2.03
CA ASN A 84 -6.42 14.42 -3.34
C ASN A 84 -4.93 14.79 -3.38
N ALA A 85 -4.53 15.83 -2.67
CA ALA A 85 -3.17 16.36 -2.68
C ALA A 85 -2.50 16.29 -1.29
N GLY A 86 -1.23 16.71 -1.23
CA GLY A 86 -0.51 16.80 0.04
C GLY A 86 -0.25 15.42 0.66
N ALA A 87 -0.66 15.24 1.92
CA ALA A 87 -0.26 14.09 2.73
C ALA A 87 -0.61 12.73 2.10
N ILE A 88 -1.79 12.61 1.49
CA ILE A 88 -2.23 11.34 0.88
C ILE A 88 -1.39 11.01 -0.36
N LEU A 89 -1.13 12.00 -1.23
CA LEU A 89 -0.29 11.82 -2.40
C LEU A 89 1.16 11.46 -2.01
N TYR A 90 1.72 12.12 -0.99
CA TYR A 90 3.06 11.77 -0.51
C TYR A 90 3.10 10.37 0.08
N TYR A 91 2.07 9.95 0.83
CA TYR A 91 1.98 8.60 1.36
C TYR A 91 1.96 7.57 0.23
N ASP A 92 1.13 7.77 -0.78
CA ASP A 92 0.99 6.85 -1.90
C ASP A 92 2.28 6.71 -2.73
N LEU A 93 3.10 7.76 -2.82
CA LEU A 93 4.39 7.73 -3.48
C LEU A 93 5.49 7.08 -2.62
N LEU A 94 5.60 7.49 -1.35
CA LEU A 94 6.74 7.17 -0.49
C LEU A 94 6.62 5.83 0.22
N ASN A 95 5.41 5.42 0.61
CA ASN A 95 5.21 4.18 1.34
C ASN A 95 5.66 2.94 0.54
N PRO A 96 5.33 2.80 -0.76
CA PRO A 96 5.90 1.74 -1.59
C PRO A 96 7.42 1.70 -1.61
N VAL A 97 8.06 2.87 -1.78
CA VAL A 97 9.53 3.00 -1.83
C VAL A 97 10.16 2.54 -0.52
N LEU A 98 9.60 2.97 0.61
CA LEU A 98 10.07 2.58 1.93
C LEU A 98 9.97 1.06 2.13
N LEU A 99 8.84 0.46 1.81
CA LEU A 99 8.61 -0.98 1.99
C LEU A 99 9.54 -1.83 1.11
N ILE A 100 9.72 -1.44 -0.16
CA ILE A 100 10.66 -2.09 -1.08
C ILE A 100 12.09 -1.99 -0.53
N GLY A 101 12.49 -0.81 -0.06
CA GLY A 101 13.82 -0.60 0.53
C GLY A 101 14.06 -1.49 1.75
N LEU A 102 13.12 -1.52 2.69
CA LEU A 102 13.21 -2.34 3.90
C LEU A 102 13.26 -3.84 3.57
N TYR A 103 12.41 -4.33 2.68
CA TYR A 103 12.41 -5.73 2.27
C TYR A 103 13.70 -6.14 1.57
N THR A 104 14.25 -5.24 0.74
CA THR A 104 15.52 -5.47 0.04
C THR A 104 16.67 -5.55 1.04
N ALA A 105 16.75 -4.58 1.96
CA ALA A 105 17.76 -4.57 3.02
C ALA A 105 17.68 -5.83 3.90
N SER A 106 16.47 -6.22 4.35
CA SER A 106 16.28 -7.43 5.16
C SER A 106 16.68 -8.69 4.39
N SER A 107 16.33 -8.77 3.10
CA SER A 107 16.66 -9.90 2.24
C SER A 107 18.17 -10.06 2.06
N ILE A 108 18.91 -8.94 1.93
CA ILE A 108 20.37 -8.94 1.85
C ILE A 108 20.99 -9.42 3.18
N ALA A 109 20.51 -8.90 4.31
CA ALA A 109 21.00 -9.29 5.64
C ALA A 109 20.82 -10.79 5.89
N LEU A 110 19.61 -11.33 5.64
CA LEU A 110 19.31 -12.75 5.81
C LEU A 110 20.11 -13.66 4.86
N ARG A 111 20.42 -13.19 3.65
CA ARG A 111 21.28 -13.90 2.70
C ARG A 111 22.73 -13.97 3.21
N LYS A 112 23.23 -12.89 3.83
CA LYS A 112 24.58 -12.84 4.41
C LYS A 112 24.69 -13.81 5.59
N GLU A 113 23.78 -13.73 6.56
CA GLU A 113 23.76 -14.65 7.72
C GLU A 113 23.73 -16.13 7.31
N ARG A 114 22.92 -16.47 6.29
CA ARG A 114 22.86 -17.84 5.78
C ARG A 114 24.14 -18.29 5.07
N LYS A 115 24.89 -17.38 4.44
CA LYS A 115 26.19 -17.69 3.84
C LYS A 115 27.27 -17.90 4.91
N ASP A 116 27.21 -17.13 5.99
CA ASP A 116 28.20 -17.16 7.07
C ASP A 116 28.01 -18.38 8.01
N LYS A 117 26.85 -19.07 7.96
CA LYS A 117 26.63 -20.32 8.70
C LYS A 117 27.51 -21.48 8.17
N PRO A 118 28.10 -22.31 9.06
CA PRO A 118 28.80 -23.54 8.68
C PRO A 118 27.95 -24.45 7.78
N GLN A 119 28.58 -25.13 6.81
CA GLN A 119 27.90 -25.91 5.78
C GLN A 119 27.01 -27.03 6.36
N GLU A 120 27.38 -27.61 7.50
CA GLU A 120 26.60 -28.64 8.20
C GLU A 120 25.27 -28.10 8.75
N MET A 121 25.28 -26.88 9.31
CA MET A 121 24.06 -26.21 9.79
C MET A 121 23.15 -25.72 8.66
N ARG A 122 23.66 -25.59 7.43
CA ARG A 122 22.87 -25.20 6.25
C ARG A 122 22.10 -26.37 5.63
N LYS A 123 22.51 -27.62 5.88
CA LYS A 123 21.84 -28.82 5.36
C LYS A 123 20.71 -29.34 6.27
N ALA A 124 20.63 -28.85 7.51
CA ALA A 124 19.68 -29.29 8.53
C ALA A 124 18.45 -28.38 8.70
N ALA A 125 18.35 -27.29 7.92
CA ALA A 125 17.28 -26.28 7.97
C ALA A 125 16.55 -26.19 6.63
#